data_AF-A0A0M0GDE6-F1
#
_entry.id   AF-A0A0M0GDE6-F1
#
_cell.length_a   1.000
_cell.length_b   1.000
_cell.length_c   1.000
_cell.angle_alpha   90.00
_cell.angle_beta   90.00
_cell.angle_gamma   90.00
#
_symmetry.space_group_name_H-M   'P 1'
#
loop_
_entity.id
_entity.type
_entity.pdbx_description
1 polymer ?
#
loop_
_entity_poly.entity_id
_entity_poly.type
_entity_poly.pdbx_seq_one_letter_code
_entity_poly.pdbx_strand_id
1 'polypeptide(L)' 'MDEETEKVSKGKKADVGDTISIISGSEKGKKGRVIVVRDNSVIVELGINPKKDEPIKTVISHKRYKVVK' A
#
# COMPACT_ATOMS: atom_id res chain seq x y z
N MET A 1 -14.59 26.10 1.51
CA MET A 1 -15.64 25.93 0.49
C MET A 1 -14.99 25.36 -0.76
N ASP A 2 -14.34 24.21 -0.59
CA ASP A 2 -14.96 22.88 -0.47
C ASP A 2 -15.24 22.37 -1.87
N GLU A 3 -14.20 21.83 -2.50
CA GLU A 3 -14.38 20.88 -3.59
C GLU A 3 -14.23 19.48 -2.99
N GLU A 4 -15.20 19.13 -2.15
CA GLU A 4 -15.50 17.76 -1.80
C GLU A 4 -16.31 17.17 -2.96
N THR A 5 -15.64 16.61 -3.96
CA THR A 5 -16.28 15.66 -4.87
C THR A 5 -16.22 14.29 -4.25
N GLU A 6 -17.27 13.99 -3.50
CA GLU A 6 -17.65 12.68 -3.05
C GLU A 6 -17.98 11.75 -4.25
N LYS A 7 -17.81 10.43 -4.03
CA LYS A 7 -18.41 9.28 -4.75
C LYS A 7 -17.65 8.74 -5.98
N VAL A 8 -16.97 7.61 -5.79
CA VAL A 8 -17.51 6.26 -6.11
C VAL A 8 -16.75 5.20 -5.29
N SER A 9 -17.51 4.36 -4.59
CA SER A 9 -17.14 3.03 -4.10
C SER A 9 -16.78 2.10 -5.26
N LYS A 10 -15.58 2.28 -5.83
CA LYS A 10 -14.89 1.32 -6.71
C LYS A 10 -13.49 1.16 -6.13
N GLY A 11 -13.14 -0.05 -5.69
CA GLY A 11 -12.02 -0.36 -4.80
C GLY A 11 -10.83 0.61 -4.91
N LYS A 12 -10.62 1.42 -3.87
CA LYS A 12 -9.56 2.42 -3.83
C LYS A 12 -8.21 1.72 -4.07
N LYS A 13 -7.64 1.98 -5.25
CA LYS A 13 -6.23 1.70 -5.52
C LYS A 13 -5.43 2.63 -4.63
N ALA A 14 -4.27 2.16 -4.15
CA ALA A 14 -3.42 2.98 -3.32
C ALA A 14 -2.61 3.89 -4.24
N ASP A 15 -2.38 5.13 -3.82
CA ASP A 15 -1.57 6.07 -4.58
C ASP A 15 -0.13 6.12 -4.05
N VAL A 16 0.78 6.75 -4.82
CA VAL A 16 2.16 6.90 -4.35
C VAL A 16 2.18 7.78 -3.11
N GLY A 17 2.76 7.28 -2.02
CA GLY A 17 2.82 7.94 -0.73
C GLY A 17 1.75 7.50 0.27
N ASP A 18 0.69 6.80 -0.16
CA ASP A 18 -0.34 6.25 0.73
C ASP A 18 0.22 5.14 1.62
N THR A 19 -0.38 4.96 2.78
CA THR A 19 -0.14 3.80 3.63
C THR A 19 -1.18 2.72 3.32
N ILE A 20 -0.71 1.50 3.07
CA ILE A 20 -1.57 0.33 2.91
C ILE A 20 -1.29 -0.68 4.02
N SER A 21 -2.30 -1.44 4.38
CA SER A 21 -2.18 -2.61 5.23
C SER A 21 -2.36 -3.86 4.40
N ILE A 22 -1.39 -4.75 4.50
CA ILE A 22 -1.39 -6.01 3.76
C ILE A 22 -2.35 -6.97 4.45
N ILE A 23 -3.36 -7.45 3.73
CA ILE A 23 -4.35 -8.39 4.28
C ILE A 23 -4.01 -9.85 3.98
N SER A 24 -3.06 -10.10 3.08
CA SER A 24 -2.71 -11.45 2.62
C SER A 24 -1.26 -11.54 2.12
N GLY A 25 -0.60 -12.68 2.37
CA GLY A 25 0.81 -12.95 2.04
C GLY A 25 1.71 -13.03 3.26
N SER A 26 3.03 -13.16 3.04
CA SER A 26 4.05 -13.27 4.11
C SER A 26 4.12 -12.02 5.01
N GLU A 27 3.57 -10.91 4.54
CA GLU A 27 3.61 -9.61 5.19
C GLU A 27 2.23 -9.21 5.73
N LYS A 28 1.29 -10.17 5.84
CA LYS A 28 -0.07 -9.95 6.35
C LYS A 28 -0.04 -9.30 7.73
N GLY A 29 -0.83 -8.23 7.89
CA GLY A 29 -0.91 -7.44 9.11
C GLY A 29 0.13 -6.31 9.19
N LYS A 30 1.14 -6.29 8.31
CA LYS A 30 2.08 -5.18 8.24
C LYS A 30 1.50 -4.02 7.44
N LYS A 31 1.92 -2.83 7.84
CA LYS A 31 1.63 -1.58 7.13
C LYS A 31 2.85 -1.18 6.32
N GLY A 32 2.62 -0.76 5.09
CA GLY A 32 3.68 -0.31 4.19
C GLY A 32 3.29 0.96 3.48
N ARG A 33 4.29 1.79 3.19
CA ARG A 33 4.11 2.99 2.39
C ARG A 33 4.30 2.66 0.93
N VAL A 34 3.35 3.06 0.10
CA VAL A 34 3.44 2.86 -1.34
C VAL A 34 4.49 3.79 -1.91
N ILE A 35 5.50 3.20 -2.55
CA ILE A 35 6.55 3.95 -3.24
C ILE A 35 6.31 4.00 -4.74
N VAL A 36 5.65 2.98 -5.30
CA VAL A 36 5.37 2.89 -6.74
C VAL A 36 4.03 2.20 -6.94
N VAL A 37 3.21 2.75 -7.83
CA VAL A 37 1.97 2.14 -8.29
C VAL A 37 2.17 1.66 -9.72
N ARG A 38 1.79 0.40 -9.98
CA ARG A 38 1.70 -0.19 -11.31
C ARG A 38 0.24 -0.52 -11.61
N ASP A 39 -0.07 -0.85 -12.86
CA ASP A 39 -1.45 -1.13 -13.32
C ASP A 39 -2.17 -2.22 -12.52
N ASN A 40 -1.44 -3.27 -12.12
CA ASN A 40 -1.99 -4.46 -11.45
C ASN A 40 -1.39 -4.72 -10.04
N SER A 41 -0.38 -3.96 -9.64
CA SER A 41 0.32 -4.12 -8.37
C SER A 41 0.84 -2.79 -7.83
N VAL A 42 1.17 -2.76 -6.55
CA VAL A 42 1.86 -1.65 -5.90
C VAL A 42 3.12 -2.19 -5.25
N ILE A 43 4.17 -1.39 -5.25
CA ILE A 43 5.38 -1.64 -4.48
C ILE A 43 5.27 -0.83 -3.22
N VAL A 44 5.39 -1.51 -2.08
CA VAL A 44 5.35 -0.87 -0.78
C VAL A 44 6.59 -1.18 0.02
N GLU A 45 7.00 -0.21 0.80
CA GLU A 45 8.09 -0.31 1.75
C GLU A 45 7.49 -0.51 3.15
N LEU A 46 7.83 -1.61 3.79
CA LEU A 46 7.34 -1.97 5.13
C LEU A 46 8.26 -1.48 6.25
N GLY A 47 9.36 -0.81 5.89
CA GLY A 47 10.40 -0.35 6.81
C GLY A 47 11.75 -1.04 6.55
N ILE A 48 12.67 -0.93 7.50
CA ILE A 48 14.04 -1.46 7.40
C ILE A 48 14.13 -2.72 8.26
N ASN A 49 14.75 -3.78 7.72
CA ASN A 49 14.97 -5.00 8.50
C ASN A 49 16.20 -4.81 9.42
N PRO A 50 16.06 -4.81 10.75
CA PRO A 50 17.16 -4.52 11.68
C PRO A 50 18.29 -5.56 11.63
N LYS A 51 18.07 -6.73 11.01
CA LYS A 51 19.10 -7.77 10.83
C LYS A 51 19.94 -7.63 9.58
N LYS A 52 19.48 -6.89 8.57
CA LYS A 52 20.13 -6.79 7.26
C LYS A 52 20.41 -5.36 6.83
N ASP A 53 19.91 -4.36 7.57
CA ASP A 53 19.96 -2.94 7.20
C ASP A 53 19.32 -2.63 5.84
N GLU A 54 18.56 -3.58 5.27
CA GLU A 54 17.92 -3.44 3.96
C GLU A 54 16.45 -3.04 4.11
N PRO A 55 15.95 -2.12 3.25
CA PRO A 55 14.54 -1.79 3.20
C PRO A 55 13.72 -2.98 2.71
N ILE A 56 12.70 -3.35 3.48
CA ILE A 56 11.75 -4.41 3.15
C ILE A 56 10.77 -3.87 2.12
N LYS A 57 11.08 -4.09 0.85
CA LYS A 57 10.19 -3.76 -0.28
C LYS A 57 9.43 -5.00 -0.71
N THR A 58 8.13 -4.85 -0.89
CA THR A 58 7.27 -5.95 -1.33
C THR A 58 6.30 -5.49 -2.40
N VAL A 59 5.96 -6.41 -3.31
CA VAL A 59 5.02 -6.16 -4.40
C VAL A 59 3.69 -6.78 -4.03
N ILE A 60 2.67 -5.95 -3.88
CA ILE A 60 1.33 -6.39 -3.48
C ILE A 60 0.34 -6.06 -4.58
N SER A 61 -0.51 -7.03 -4.94
CA SER A 61 -1.61 -6.77 -5.87
C SER A 61 -2.69 -5.92 -5.22
N HIS A 62 -3.42 -5.15 -6.02
CA HIS A 62 -4.54 -4.29 -5.59
C HIS A 62 -5.66 -5.06 -4.87
N LYS A 63 -5.71 -6.38 -5.00
CA LYS A 63 -6.65 -7.26 -4.29
C LYS A 63 -6.19 -7.74 -2.90
N ARG A 64 -4.90 -7.57 -2.56
CA ARG A 64 -4.26 -8.17 -1.36
C ARG A 64 -3.86 -7.15 -0.30
N TYR A 65 -4.27 -5.90 -0.45
CA TYR A 65 -4.10 -4.87 0.57
C TYR A 65 -5.38 -4.06 0.78
N LYS A 66 -5.42 -3.30 1.87
CA LYS A 66 -6.39 -2.24 2.10
C LYS A 66 -5.65 -0.93 2.28
N VAL A 67 -6.11 0.14 1.64
CA VAL A 67 -5.59 1.49 1.89
C VAL A 67 -6.03 1.90 3.28
N VAL A 68 -5.07 2.29 4.13
CA VAL A 68 -5.32 2.79 5.48
C VAL A 68 -4.78 4.22 5.48
N LYS A 69 -5.67 5.15 5.13
CA LYS A 69 -5.38 6.58 5.06
C LYS A 69 -5.23 7.16 6.47
#